data_AF-A0A2G9QLQ4-F1
#
_entry.id   AF-A0A2G9QLQ4-F1
#
_cell.length_a   1.000
_cell.length_b   1.000
_cell.length_c   1.000
_cell.angle_alpha   90.00
_cell.angle_beta   90.00
_cell.angle_gamma   90.00
#
_symmetry.space_group_name_H-M   'P 1'
#
loop_
_entity.id
_entity.type
_entity.pdbx_description
1 polymer ?
#
loop_
_entity_poly.entity_id
_entity_poly.type
_entity_poly.pdbx_seq_one_letter_code
_entity_poly.pdbx_strand_id
1 'polypeptide(L)'
;VENEAEGVVCLQYKLQNDIVKNDLRFPLDVQSLERPTIHRLAAKALISELEHGTESKSEEVKKKILETSLQSGVVSSLTAYVAVNKDTKTCVEVPPMRKDVPVPGI
;
A
#
# COMPACT_ATOMS: atom_id res chain seq x y z
N VAL A 1 -29.38 8.43 9.17
CA VAL A 1 -28.44 9.48 8.74
C VAL A 1 -27.08 8.97 9.11
N GLU A 2 -26.40 8.37 8.13
CA GLU A 2 -25.07 7.76 8.34
C GLU A 2 -24.08 8.91 8.53
N ASN A 3 -23.47 8.98 9.71
CA ASN A 3 -22.38 9.92 9.99
C ASN A 3 -21.13 9.36 9.28
N GLU A 4 -20.89 9.79 8.04
CA GLU A 4 -19.60 9.59 7.39
C GLU A 4 -18.52 10.23 8.27
N ALA A 5 -17.67 9.41 8.89
CA ALA A 5 -16.52 9.92 9.61
C ALA A 5 -15.61 10.64 8.59
N GLU A 6 -15.15 11.85 8.88
CA GLU A 6 -14.32 12.66 7.97
C GLU A 6 -12.94 12.89 8.62
N GLY A 7 -11.88 12.72 7.84
CA GLY A 7 -10.50 12.92 8.25
C GLY A 7 -9.99 14.23 7.66
N VAL A 8 -9.17 14.95 8.42
CA VAL A 8 -8.59 16.22 7.97
C VAL A 8 -7.07 16.17 8.13
N VAL A 9 -6.35 16.39 7.03
CA VAL A 9 -4.91 16.64 7.05
C VAL A 9 -4.66 18.14 6.87
N CYS A 10 -3.96 18.75 7.82
CA CYS A 10 -3.56 20.16 7.72
C CYS A 10 -2.08 20.24 7.36
N LEU A 11 -1.76 20.91 6.25
CA LEU A 11 -0.40 21.28 5.88
C LEU A 11 -0.22 22.78 6.15
N GLN A 12 0.60 23.11 7.14
CA GLN A 12 0.95 24.49 7.44
C GLN A 12 2.42 24.73 7.09
N TYR A 13 2.69 25.72 6.24
CA TYR A 13 4.05 26.09 5.84
C TYR A 13 4.20 27.60 5.72
N LYS A 14 5.44 28.07 5.86
CA LYS A 14 5.78 29.49 5.72
C LYS A 14 6.38 29.72 4.34
N LEU A 15 5.74 30.58 3.53
CA LEU A 15 6.24 30.97 2.22
C LEU A 15 6.63 32.45 2.24
N GLN A 16 7.91 32.72 2.02
CA GLN A 16 8.53 34.05 2.10
C GLN A 16 8.38 34.69 3.49
N ASN A 17 7.20 35.20 3.85
CA ASN A 17 6.86 35.63 5.21
C ASN A 17 5.43 35.29 5.65
N ASP A 18 4.63 34.68 4.76
CA ASP A 18 3.23 34.36 5.03
C ASP A 18 3.08 32.92 5.48
N ILE A 19 2.21 32.69 6.46
CA ILE A 19 1.84 31.36 6.91
C ILE A 19 0.66 30.91 6.06
N VAL A 20 0.90 29.91 5.23
CA VAL A 20 -0.13 29.28 4.40
C VAL A 20 -0.56 27.99 5.06
N LYS A 21 -1.88 27.84 5.26
CA LYS A 21 -2.51 26.63 5.78
C LYS A 21 -3.36 26.01 4.69
N ASN A 22 -3.12 24.74 4.38
CA ASN A 22 -3.88 23.98 3.39
C ASN A 22 -4.51 22.78 4.10
N ASP A 23 -5.84 22.78 4.18
CA ASP A 23 -6.60 21.72 4.84
C ASP A 23 -7.19 20.80 3.77
N LEU A 24 -6.72 19.55 3.74
CA LEU A 24 -7.25 18.52 2.86
C LEU A 24 -8.18 17.62 3.67
N ARG A 25 -9.45 17.59 3.29
CA ARG A 25 -10.44 16.70 3.88
C ARG A 25 -10.61 15.46 3.02
N PHE A 26 -10.78 14.32 3.67
CA PHE A 26 -11.02 13.05 3.01
C PHE A 26 -12.04 12.24 3.80
N PRO A 27 -12.96 11.53 3.12
CA PRO A 27 -13.89 10.66 3.80
C PRO A 27 -13.11 9.53 4.49
N LEU A 28 -13.41 9.29 5.77
CA LEU A 28 -13.04 8.06 6.49
C LEU A 28 -14.12 6.99 6.31
N ASP A 29 -15.10 7.22 5.42
CA ASP A 29 -15.91 6.14 4.90
C ASP A 29 -14.95 5.05 4.44
N VAL A 30 -14.94 3.95 5.18
CA VAL A 30 -14.23 2.74 4.81
C VAL A 30 -15.07 2.14 3.69
N GLN A 31 -15.17 2.86 2.56
CA GLN A 31 -15.87 2.58 1.31
C GLN A 31 -15.73 1.11 1.01
N SER A 32 -16.62 0.28 1.59
CA SER A 32 -16.57 -1.18 1.65
C SER A 32 -15.24 -1.76 1.16
N LEU A 33 -14.11 -1.36 1.79
CA LEU A 33 -12.81 -1.67 1.21
C LEU A 33 -12.74 -3.17 1.40
N GLU A 34 -12.89 -3.92 0.29
CA GLU A 34 -13.13 -5.38 0.30
C GLU A 34 -12.08 -6.14 1.12
N ARG A 35 -11.00 -5.47 1.53
CA ARG A 35 -10.00 -5.92 2.49
C ARG A 35 -9.72 -4.80 3.52
N PRO A 36 -9.97 -5.04 4.83
CA PRO A 36 -9.68 -4.08 5.89
C PRO A 36 -8.23 -3.58 5.82
N THR A 37 -8.01 -2.28 5.99
CA THR A 37 -6.66 -1.66 6.02
C THR A 37 -5.74 -2.31 7.04
N ILE A 38 -6.30 -2.73 8.18
CA ILE A 38 -5.61 -3.47 9.25
C ILE A 38 -5.14 -4.85 8.77
N HIS A 39 -5.94 -5.57 7.96
CA HIS A 39 -5.56 -6.87 7.42
C HIS A 39 -4.35 -6.76 6.48
N ARG A 40 -4.33 -5.74 5.62
CA ARG A 40 -3.19 -5.47 4.73
C ARG A 40 -1.95 -5.10 5.52
N LEU A 41 -2.09 -4.33 6.60
CA LEU A 41 -0.98 -3.99 7.49
C LEU A 41 -0.40 -5.25 8.17
N ALA A 42 -1.26 -6.09 8.74
CA ALA A 42 -0.85 -7.34 9.37
C ALA A 42 -0.17 -8.29 8.38
N ALA A 43 -0.71 -8.41 7.16
CA ALA A 43 -0.11 -9.21 6.10
C ALA A 43 1.26 -8.67 5.67
N LYS A 44 1.42 -7.34 5.55
CA LYS A 44 2.72 -6.71 5.25
C LYS A 44 3.75 -6.99 6.34
N ALA A 45 3.36 -6.89 7.61
CA ALA A 45 4.24 -7.20 8.74
C ALA A 45 4.67 -8.67 8.68
N LEU A 46 3.72 -9.60 8.51
CA LEU A 46 4.00 -11.03 8.41
C LEU A 46 4.90 -11.37 7.22
N ILE A 47 4.64 -10.80 6.04
CA ILE A 47 5.50 -10.99 4.86
C ILE A 47 6.92 -10.48 5.16
N SER A 48 7.06 -9.29 5.73
CA SER A 48 8.36 -8.73 6.08
C SER A 48 9.12 -9.61 7.08
N GLU A 49 8.46 -10.16 8.09
CA GLU A 49 9.07 -11.07 9.07
C GLU A 49 9.55 -12.36 8.41
N LEU A 50 8.73 -12.95 7.52
CA LEU A 50 9.08 -14.18 6.82
C LEU A 50 10.23 -13.99 5.82
N GLU A 51 10.33 -12.81 5.20
CA GLU A 51 11.40 -12.46 4.26
C GLU A 51 12.74 -12.20 4.95
N HIS A 52 12.73 -11.59 6.13
CA HIS A 52 13.94 -11.26 6.90
C HIS A 52 14.31 -12.32 7.94
N GLY A 53 13.48 -13.36 8.09
CA GLY A 53 13.72 -14.46 9.02
C GLY A 53 14.86 -15.38 8.60
N THR A 54 15.40 -16.13 9.57
CA THR A 54 16.49 -17.12 9.38
C THR A 54 16.12 -18.22 8.38
N GLU A 55 14.84 -18.56 8.30
CA GLU A 55 14.28 -19.60 7.42
C GLU A 55 13.77 -19.04 6.07
N SER A 56 14.08 -17.80 5.71
CA SER A 56 13.60 -17.13 4.49
C SER A 56 13.87 -17.89 3.19
N LYS A 57 14.87 -18.78 3.18
CA LYS A 57 15.23 -19.63 2.03
C LYS A 57 14.45 -20.95 1.97
N SER A 58 13.75 -21.33 3.04
CA SER A 58 12.96 -22.56 3.09
C SER A 58 11.77 -22.49 2.12
N GLU A 59 11.51 -23.57 1.39
CA GLU A 59 10.39 -23.67 0.45
C GLU A 59 9.03 -23.52 1.16
N GLU A 60 8.92 -23.98 2.40
CA GLU A 60 7.70 -23.83 3.21
C GLU A 60 7.41 -22.36 3.52
N VAL A 61 8.46 -21.58 3.82
CA VAL A 61 8.35 -20.14 4.08
C VAL A 61 7.97 -19.39 2.81
N LYS A 62 8.59 -19.72 1.67
CA LYS A 62 8.23 -19.14 0.36
C LYS A 62 6.77 -19.40 -0.01
N LYS A 63 6.29 -20.63 0.18
CA LYS A 63 4.89 -20.98 -0.08
C LYS A 63 3.94 -20.15 0.79
N LYS A 64 4.26 -20.00 2.08
CA LYS A 64 3.47 -19.19 3.01
C LYS A 64 3.45 -17.71 2.64
N ILE A 65 4.59 -17.16 2.19
CA ILE A 65 4.69 -15.79 1.66
C ILE A 65 3.79 -15.63 0.43
N LEU A 66 3.81 -16.58 -0.51
CA LEU A 66 2.99 -16.55 -1.71
C LEU A 66 1.48 -16.57 -1.40
N GLU A 67 1.03 -17.51 -0.56
CA GLU A 67 -0.39 -17.59 -0.15
C GLU A 67 -0.85 -16.31 0.55
N THR A 68 -0.04 -15.82 1.51
CA THR A 68 -0.35 -14.59 2.25
C THR A 68 -0.44 -13.39 1.31
N SER A 69 0.48 -13.28 0.36
CA SER A 69 0.51 -12.20 -0.64
C SER A 69 -0.74 -12.20 -1.52
N LEU A 70 -1.11 -13.37 -2.07
CA LEU A 70 -2.30 -13.50 -2.93
C LEU A 70 -3.60 -13.22 -2.18
N GLN A 71 -3.74 -13.76 -0.96
CA GLN A 71 -4.96 -13.59 -0.16
C GLN A 71 -5.12 -12.15 0.35
N SER A 72 -4.03 -11.51 0.76
CA SER A 72 -4.07 -10.14 1.31
C SER A 72 -4.00 -9.05 0.23
N GLY A 73 -3.51 -9.37 -0.97
CA GLY A 73 -3.24 -8.39 -2.03
C GLY A 73 -2.07 -7.46 -1.68
N VAL A 74 -1.12 -7.97 -0.91
CA VAL A 74 0.11 -7.27 -0.53
C VAL A 74 1.26 -7.89 -1.31
N VAL A 75 2.02 -7.05 -2.01
CA VAL A 75 3.20 -7.48 -2.78
C VAL A 75 4.29 -8.00 -1.84
N SER A 76 4.93 -9.09 -2.21
CA SER A 76 6.14 -9.63 -1.56
C SER A 76 7.29 -9.68 -2.57
N SER A 77 8.49 -10.05 -2.12
CA SER A 77 9.65 -10.36 -2.97
C SER A 77 9.39 -11.44 -4.02
N LEU A 78 8.33 -12.24 -3.85
CA LEU A 78 7.95 -13.34 -4.75
C LEU A 78 6.79 -12.99 -5.69
N THR A 79 6.14 -11.83 -5.52
CA THR A 79 4.96 -11.44 -6.31
C THR A 79 5.12 -10.04 -6.89
N ALA A 80 4.40 -9.76 -7.97
CA ALA A 80 4.33 -8.42 -8.56
C ALA A 80 2.97 -8.21 -9.23
N TYR A 81 2.49 -6.98 -9.24
CA TYR A 81 1.31 -6.60 -10.02
C TYR A 81 1.73 -6.22 -11.43
N VAL A 82 1.12 -6.89 -12.41
CA VAL A 82 1.31 -6.60 -13.82
C VAL A 82 0.05 -5.92 -14.34
N ALA A 83 0.21 -4.74 -14.93
CA ALA A 83 -0.90 -4.05 -15.56
C ALA A 83 -1.23 -4.72 -16.89
N VAL A 84 -2.51 -5.04 -17.10
CA VAL A 84 -3.02 -5.61 -18.35
C VAL A 84 -4.05 -4.65 -18.91
N ASN A 85 -3.94 -4.33 -20.20
CA ASN A 85 -4.93 -3.51 -20.88
C ASN A 85 -6.23 -4.29 -21.01
N LYS A 86 -7.35 -3.69 -20.60
CA LYS A 86 -8.66 -4.37 -20.54
C LYS A 86 -9.21 -4.73 -21.93
N ASP A 87 -8.90 -3.92 -22.94
CA ASP A 87 -9.40 -4.03 -24.32
C ASP A 87 -8.54 -4.99 -25.14
N THR A 88 -7.22 -4.82 -25.11
CA THR A 88 -6.29 -5.64 -25.89
C THR A 88 -5.91 -6.95 -25.20
N LYS A 89 -6.20 -7.09 -23.90
CA LYS A 89 -5.77 -8.21 -23.04
C LYS A 89 -4.25 -8.44 -23.03
N THR A 90 -3.48 -7.45 -23.47
CA THR A 90 -2.03 -7.53 -23.49
C THR A 90 -1.43 -6.88 -22.24
N CYS A 91 -0.29 -7.44 -21.80
CA CYS A 91 0.52 -6.83 -20.76
C CYS A 91 0.94 -5.42 -21.20
N VAL A 92 0.85 -4.46 -20.28
CA VAL A 92 1.36 -3.11 -20.52
C VAL A 92 2.88 -3.17 -20.40
N GLU A 93 3.58 -3.04 -21.53
CA GLU A 93 5.05 -3.10 -21.63
C GLU A 93 5.75 -1.82 -21.12
N VAL A 94 5.21 -1.18 -20.08
CA VAL A 94 5.85 -0.01 -19.50
C VAL A 94 7.02 -0.49 -18.64
N PRO A 95 8.24 0.05 -18.84
CA PRO A 95 9.37 -0.26 -17.98
C PRO A 95 8.97 -0.04 -16.51
N PRO A 96 9.22 -1.00 -15.60
CA PRO A 96 8.86 -0.84 -14.20
C PRO A 96 9.63 0.36 -13.63
N MET A 97 8.94 1.50 -13.54
CA MET A 97 9.50 2.70 -12.94
C MET A 97 9.37 2.57 -11.42
N ARG A 98 10.51 2.36 -10.75
CA ARG A 98 10.59 2.47 -9.30
C ARG A 98 10.29 3.91 -8.91
N LYS A 99 9.14 4.13 -8.26
CA LYS A 99 8.84 5.39 -7.57
C LYS A 99 9.15 5.19 -6.10
N ASP A 100 10.26 5.75 -5.64
CA ASP A 100 10.51 5.85 -4.21
C ASP A 100 9.49 6.85 -3.63
N VAL A 101 8.51 6.33 -2.90
CA VAL A 101 7.57 7.17 -2.16
C VAL A 101 8.37 7.77 -0.99
N PRO A 102 8.44 9.12 -0.87
CA PRO A 102 9.13 9.74 0.24
C PRO A 102 8.56 9.20 1.55
N VAL A 103 9.39 8.49 2.31
CA VAL A 103 9.05 8.15 3.69
C VAL A 103 9.19 9.46 4.47
N PRO A 104 8.17 9.91 5.22
CA PRO A 104 8.32 11.07 6.09
C PRO A 104 9.56 10.84 6.95
N GLY A 105 10.54 11.74 6.85
CA GLY A 105 11.76 11.66 7.64
C GLY A 105 11.40 11.61 9.12
N ILE A 106 11.93 10.60 9.81
CA ILE A 106 11.97 10.59 11.27
C ILE A 106 12.92 11.69 11.72
#